data_AF-A0A1W1GWD3-F1
#
_entry.id   AF-A0A1W1GWD3-F1
#
_cell.length_a   1.000
_cell.length_b   1.000
_cell.length_c   1.000
_cell.angle_alpha   90.00
_cell.angle_beta   90.00
_cell.angle_gamma   90.00
#
_symmetry.space_group_name_H-M   'P 1'
#
loop_
_entity.id
_entity.type
_entity.pdbx_description
1 polymer ?
#
loop_
_entity_poly.entity_id
_entity_poly.type
_entity_poly.pdbx_seq_one_letter_code
_entity_poly.pdbx_strand_id
1 'polypeptide(L)'
;MAVDATHKPILFLLDREFEDGQLPGQRFFCRHSLLLEGALSSIEGLDAQLDVRRIGFSRPRREVIAEIGEQDQSLPKLVLPQGVVNEHASGEYQQRQYISGAEPILAALNGLLGIPVAHP
;
A
#
# COMPACT_ATOMS: atom_id res chain seq x y z
N MET A 1 19.18 -2.99 -13.77
CA MET A 1 18.58 -4.33 -13.91
C MET A 1 17.13 -4.22 -13.50
N ALA A 2 16.20 -4.54 -14.39
CA ALA A 2 14.78 -4.46 -14.09
C ALA A 2 14.42 -5.56 -13.10
N VAL A 3 13.95 -5.16 -11.92
CA VAL A 3 13.40 -6.06 -10.91
C VAL A 3 12.15 -6.69 -11.53
N ASP A 4 12.16 -8.01 -11.67
CA ASP A 4 11.02 -8.79 -12.15
C ASP A 4 9.77 -8.47 -11.32
N ALA A 5 8.58 -8.50 -11.91
CA ALA A 5 7.33 -8.12 -11.24
C ALA A 5 7.06 -8.97 -9.97
N THR A 6 7.66 -10.15 -9.90
CA THR A 6 7.69 -11.06 -8.74
C THR A 6 8.47 -10.54 -7.52
N HIS A 7 9.27 -9.47 -7.67
CA HIS A 7 10.15 -8.93 -6.63
C HIS A 7 9.81 -7.49 -6.22
N LYS A 8 8.81 -6.84 -6.82
CA LYS A 8 8.42 -5.49 -6.42
C LYS A 8 7.61 -5.52 -5.10
N PRO A 9 7.77 -4.52 -4.22
CA PRO A 9 6.82 -4.32 -3.14
C PRO A 9 5.42 -4.09 -3.70
N ILE A 10 4.42 -4.71 -3.07
CA ILE A 10 3.01 -4.56 -3.47
C ILE A 10 2.40 -3.45 -2.63
N LEU A 11 1.88 -2.41 -3.27
CA LEU A 11 1.17 -1.34 -2.59
C LEU A 11 -0.33 -1.48 -2.85
N PHE A 12 -1.08 -1.86 -1.82
CA PHE A 12 -2.53 -1.86 -1.85
C PHE A 12 -3.09 -0.51 -1.43
N LEU A 13 -3.95 0.04 -2.27
CA LEU A 13 -4.70 1.27 -2.06
C LEU A 13 -6.19 1.00 -2.21
N LEU A 14 -7.01 1.78 -1.51
CA LEU A 14 -8.42 1.86 -1.90
C LEU A 14 -8.52 2.58 -3.24
N ASP A 15 -9.55 2.23 -4.02
CA ASP A 15 -9.98 3.05 -5.14
C ASP A 15 -10.10 4.52 -4.72
N ARG A 16 -9.75 5.43 -5.64
CA ARG A 16 -9.69 6.88 -5.39
C ARG A 16 -11.03 7.43 -4.89
N GLU A 17 -12.10 6.76 -5.26
CA GLU A 17 -13.45 7.01 -4.83
C GLU A 17 -14.20 5.69 -4.66
N PHE A 18 -15.06 5.62 -3.66
CA PHE A 18 -15.86 4.43 -3.38
C PHE A 18 -17.17 4.80 -2.67
N GLU A 19 -18.11 3.87 -2.66
CA GLU A 19 -19.31 3.97 -1.83
C GLU A 19 -19.13 3.13 -0.56
N ASP A 20 -19.66 3.62 0.56
CA ASP A 20 -19.79 2.85 1.78
C ASP A 20 -21.24 2.35 1.89
N GLY A 21 -21.43 1.03 1.87
CA GLY A 21 -22.76 0.44 2.00
C GLY A 21 -23.46 0.78 3.33
N GLN A 22 -22.72 1.24 4.34
CA GLN A 22 -23.28 1.74 5.59
C GLN A 22 -23.71 3.22 5.51
N LEU A 23 -23.24 3.96 4.51
CA LEU A 23 -23.54 5.38 4.28
C LEU A 23 -23.99 5.59 2.81
N PRO A 24 -25.17 5.08 2.43
CA PRO A 24 -25.61 5.09 1.04
C PRO A 24 -25.84 6.51 0.50
N GLY A 25 -25.72 6.66 -0.83
CA GLY A 25 -25.99 7.91 -1.55
C GLY A 25 -24.84 8.94 -1.52
N GLN A 26 -23.66 8.53 -1.05
CA GLN A 26 -22.47 9.38 -0.98
C GLN A 26 -21.26 8.66 -1.55
N ARG A 27 -20.32 9.44 -2.08
CA ARG A 27 -19.02 8.96 -2.56
C ARG A 27 -17.96 9.45 -1.59
N PHE A 28 -17.07 8.55 -1.21
CA PHE A 28 -16.02 8.79 -0.25
C PHE A 28 -14.65 8.63 -0.91
N PHE A 29 -13.66 9.25 -0.31
CA PHE A 29 -12.26 8.97 -0.59
C PHE A 29 -11.53 8.65 0.73
N CYS A 30 -10.50 7.83 0.64
CA CYS A 30 -9.63 7.56 1.79
C CYS A 30 -8.43 8.51 1.78
N ARG A 31 -8.37 9.41 2.78
CA ARG A 31 -7.26 10.37 2.93
C ARG A 31 -5.87 9.72 2.90
N HIS A 32 -5.72 8.54 3.50
CA HIS A 32 -4.45 7.82 3.55
C HIS A 32 -4.05 7.22 2.20
N SER A 33 -5.02 6.69 1.44
CA SER A 33 -4.74 6.18 0.09
C SER A 33 -4.45 7.32 -0.89
N LEU A 34 -5.19 8.44 -0.79
CA LEU A 34 -4.94 9.60 -1.65
C LEU A 34 -3.59 10.26 -1.40
N LEU A 35 -3.09 10.26 -0.17
CA LEU A 35 -1.73 10.73 0.11
C LEU A 35 -0.68 9.93 -0.69
N LEU A 36 -0.81 8.60 -0.73
CA LEU A 36 0.09 7.75 -1.50
C LEU A 36 -0.14 7.88 -3.02
N GLU A 37 -1.38 8.07 -3.48
CA GLU A 37 -1.66 8.39 -4.90
C GLU A 37 -0.96 9.69 -5.34
N GLY A 38 -0.96 10.72 -4.48
CA GLY A 38 -0.24 11.97 -4.76
C GLY A 38 1.26 11.74 -4.87
N ALA A 39 1.85 10.90 -4.01
CA ALA A 39 3.26 10.52 -4.10
C ALA A 39 3.55 9.75 -5.39
N LEU A 40 2.73 8.75 -5.73
CA LEU A 40 2.85 7.94 -6.96
C LEU A 40 2.80 8.80 -8.22
N SER A 41 1.93 9.81 -8.27
CA SER A 41 1.76 10.66 -9.45
C SER A 41 2.83 11.76 -9.57
N SER A 42 3.46 12.15 -8.46
CA SER A 42 4.33 13.34 -8.41
C SER A 42 5.82 12.99 -8.30
N ILE A 43 6.17 11.82 -7.78
CA ILE A 43 7.56 11.38 -7.60
C ILE A 43 7.96 10.53 -8.80
N GLU A 44 8.91 11.05 -9.59
CA GLU A 44 9.35 10.42 -10.84
C GLU A 44 9.80 8.98 -10.62
N GLY A 45 9.23 8.06 -11.42
CA GLY A 45 9.61 6.65 -11.42
C GLY A 45 9.14 5.82 -10.21
N LEU A 46 8.39 6.39 -9.26
CA LEU A 46 7.91 5.64 -8.09
C LEU A 46 6.90 4.55 -8.48
N ASP A 47 5.87 4.90 -9.26
CA ASP A 47 4.82 3.95 -9.70
C ASP A 47 5.41 2.76 -10.47
N ALA A 48 6.45 2.98 -11.28
CA ALA A 48 7.12 1.94 -12.04
C ALA A 48 7.91 0.95 -11.16
N GLN A 49 8.24 1.30 -9.91
CA GLN A 49 9.01 0.46 -8.99
C GLN A 49 8.12 -0.37 -8.05
N LEU A 50 6.82 -0.12 -8.04
CA LEU A 50 5.84 -0.80 -7.19
C LEU A 50 4.88 -1.65 -8.02
N ASP A 51 4.33 -2.69 -7.40
CA ASP A 51 3.10 -3.33 -7.87
C ASP A 51 1.92 -2.64 -7.17
N VAL A 52 1.34 -1.63 -7.82
CA VAL A 52 0.25 -0.84 -7.22
C VAL A 52 -1.10 -1.45 -7.55
N ARG A 53 -1.80 -1.94 -6.53
CA ARG A 53 -3.12 -2.56 -6.64
C ARG A 53 -4.16 -1.66 -5.98
N ARG A 54 -5.12 -1.18 -6.77
CA ARG A 54 -6.24 -0.36 -6.33
C ARG A 54 -7.47 -1.25 -6.24
N ILE A 55 -8.09 -1.31 -5.06
CA ILE A 55 -9.19 -2.23 -4.81
C ILE A 55 -10.37 -1.53 -4.13
N GLY A 56 -11.55 -2.14 -4.27
CA GLY A 56 -12.79 -1.62 -3.73
C GLY A 56 -12.84 -1.56 -2.20
N PHE A 57 -13.74 -0.72 -1.69
CA PHE A 57 -13.94 -0.52 -0.25
C PHE A 57 -14.55 -1.73 0.46
N SER A 58 -15.47 -2.46 -0.19
CA SER A 58 -16.19 -3.56 0.44
C SER A 58 -15.25 -4.66 0.94
N ARG A 59 -15.55 -5.19 2.12
CA ARG A 59 -14.91 -6.41 2.65
C ARG A 59 -15.75 -7.65 2.26
N PRO A 60 -15.15 -8.84 2.14
CA PRO A 60 -13.73 -9.15 2.33
C PRO A 60 -12.85 -8.73 1.14
N ARG A 61 -11.67 -8.18 1.43
CA ARG A 61 -10.68 -7.74 0.43
C ARG A 61 -9.76 -8.89 0.08
N ARG A 62 -10.23 -9.76 -0.82
CA ARG A 62 -9.58 -11.05 -1.13
C ARG A 62 -8.13 -10.93 -1.57
N GLU A 63 -7.80 -9.92 -2.38
CA GLU A 63 -6.41 -9.71 -2.83
C GLU A 63 -5.48 -9.35 -1.66
N VAL A 64 -5.97 -8.56 -0.71
CA VAL A 64 -5.20 -8.23 0.51
C VAL A 64 -5.05 -9.46 1.38
N ILE A 65 -6.14 -10.23 1.58
CA ILE A 65 -6.11 -11.47 2.36
C ILE A 65 -5.08 -12.46 1.81
N ALA A 66 -4.97 -12.57 0.48
CA ALA A 66 -4.00 -13.47 -0.15
C ALA A 66 -2.55 -13.13 0.23
N GLU A 67 -2.23 -11.85 0.42
CA GLU A 67 -0.87 -11.38 0.66
C GLU A 67 -0.54 -11.17 2.15
N ILE A 68 -1.53 -10.87 3.01
CA ILE A 68 -1.29 -10.54 4.44
C ILE A 68 -2.20 -11.30 5.43
N GLY A 69 -3.00 -12.23 4.95
CA GLY A 69 -3.94 -13.00 5.76
C GLY A 69 -5.20 -12.22 6.16
N GLU A 70 -6.11 -12.87 6.88
CA GLU A 70 -7.44 -12.32 7.19
C GLU A 70 -7.46 -11.30 8.32
N GLN A 71 -6.39 -11.27 9.14
CA GLN A 71 -6.36 -10.57 10.43
C GLN A 71 -6.48 -9.05 10.29
N ASP A 72 -5.92 -8.46 9.21
CA ASP A 72 -5.93 -7.03 9.01
C ASP A 72 -6.05 -6.65 7.53
N GLN A 73 -7.26 -6.32 7.11
CA GLN A 73 -7.57 -5.89 5.75
C GLN A 73 -7.64 -4.36 5.61
N SER A 74 -7.18 -3.58 6.60
CA SER A 74 -7.13 -2.12 6.49
C SER A 74 -6.21 -1.69 5.34
N LEU A 75 -6.47 -0.50 4.77
CA LEU A 75 -5.68 0.06 3.68
C LEU A 75 -5.34 1.53 3.99
N PRO A 76 -4.16 2.02 3.56
CA PRO A 76 -3.21 1.38 2.65
C PRO A 76 -2.29 0.33 3.30
N LYS A 77 -1.74 -0.57 2.48
CA LYS A 77 -0.77 -1.61 2.89
C LYS A 77 0.39 -1.70 1.89
N LEU A 78 1.61 -1.79 2.40
CA LEU A 78 2.79 -2.13 1.59
C LEU A 78 3.27 -3.52 2.00
N VAL A 79 3.25 -4.48 1.07
CA VAL A 79 3.78 -5.83 1.28
C VAL A 79 5.17 -5.91 0.68
N LEU A 80 6.15 -6.26 1.51
CA LEU A 80 7.54 -6.28 1.10
C LEU A 80 7.89 -7.56 0.34
N PRO A 81 8.92 -7.54 -0.51
CA PRO A 81 9.47 -8.76 -1.11
C PRO A 81 9.98 -9.71 -0.03
N GLN A 82 10.00 -11.01 -0.32
CA GLN A 82 10.50 -12.00 0.64
C GLN A 82 11.96 -11.73 1.02
N GLY A 83 12.28 -11.88 2.30
CA GLY A 83 13.62 -11.62 2.84
C GLY A 83 13.95 -10.13 3.05
N VAL A 84 13.08 -9.20 2.65
CA VAL A 84 13.21 -7.78 3.00
C VAL A 84 12.61 -7.55 4.37
N VAL A 85 13.46 -7.09 5.29
CA VAL A 85 13.07 -6.69 6.64
C VAL A 85 13.06 -5.17 6.72
N ASN A 86 12.06 -4.59 7.39
CA ASN A 86 11.94 -3.15 7.57
C ASN A 86 11.52 -2.81 9.00
N GLU A 87 12.07 -1.73 9.55
CA GLU A 87 11.79 -1.28 10.92
C GLU A 87 10.34 -0.81 11.11
N HIS A 88 9.65 -0.42 10.03
CA HIS A 88 8.25 0.00 10.06
C HIS A 88 7.25 -1.15 9.91
N ALA A 89 7.71 -2.41 9.87
CA ALA A 89 6.85 -3.56 9.69
C ALA A 89 5.77 -3.63 10.78
N SER A 90 4.51 -3.76 10.34
CA SER A 90 3.36 -3.94 11.22
C SER A 90 3.04 -5.40 11.50
N GLY A 91 3.59 -6.32 10.69
CA GLY A 91 3.41 -7.75 10.84
C GLY A 91 4.06 -8.53 9.70
N GLU A 92 3.86 -9.84 9.73
CA GLU A 92 4.41 -10.78 8.75
C GLU A 92 3.35 -11.82 8.40
N TYR A 93 3.31 -12.21 7.13
CA TYR A 93 2.51 -13.33 6.64
C TYR A 93 3.30 -14.08 5.57
N GLN A 94 3.34 -15.41 5.66
CA GLN A 94 4.09 -16.27 4.73
C GLN A 94 5.53 -15.77 4.47
N GLN A 95 6.27 -15.43 5.53
CA GLN A 95 7.66 -14.94 5.47
C GLN A 95 7.86 -13.62 4.71
N ARG A 96 6.79 -12.84 4.55
CA ARG A 96 6.84 -11.48 4.00
C ARG A 96 6.30 -10.50 5.01
N GLN A 97 7.07 -9.45 5.27
CA GLN A 97 6.63 -8.36 6.13
C GLN A 97 5.66 -7.44 5.38
N TYR A 98 4.73 -6.84 6.11
CA TYR A 98 3.87 -5.79 5.60
C TYR A 98 3.86 -4.57 6.52
N ILE A 99 3.60 -3.41 5.95
CA ILE A 99 3.56 -2.11 6.62
C ILE A 99 2.16 -1.51 6.41
N SER A 100 1.62 -0.90 7.47
CA SER A 100 0.26 -0.36 7.49
C SER A 100 0.28 1.15 7.72
N GLY A 101 -0.63 1.86 7.04
CA GLY A 101 -0.77 3.31 7.18
C GLY A 101 0.15 4.09 6.24
N ALA A 102 -0.28 5.29 5.85
CA ALA A 102 0.40 6.04 4.79
C ALA A 102 1.78 6.55 5.21
N GLU A 103 1.91 7.04 6.44
CA GLU A 103 3.12 7.66 6.95
C GLU A 103 4.25 6.64 7.15
N PRO A 104 4.05 5.47 7.78
CA PRO A 104 5.06 4.42 7.83
C PRO A 104 5.43 3.86 6.46
N ILE A 105 4.46 3.79 5.54
CA ILE A 105 4.72 3.37 4.15
C ILE A 105 5.64 4.38 3.45
N LEU A 106 5.38 5.68 3.54
CA LEU A 106 6.25 6.70 2.95
C LEU A 106 7.68 6.65 3.53
N ALA A 107 7.80 6.48 4.85
CA ALA A 107 9.11 6.32 5.49
C ALA A 107 9.85 5.08 4.98
N ALA A 108 9.17 3.94 4.85
CA ALA A 108 9.76 2.73 4.29
C ALA A 108 10.15 2.89 2.81
N LEU A 109 9.34 3.57 2.00
CA LEU A 109 9.65 3.84 0.59
C LEU A 109 10.85 4.77 0.43
N ASN A 110 11.08 5.72 1.36
CA ASN A 110 12.30 6.51 1.38
C ASN A 110 13.53 5.60 1.57
N GLY A 111 13.51 4.71 2.55
CA GLY A 111 14.62 3.78 2.79
C GLY A 111 14.84 2.77 1.66
N LEU A 112 13.75 2.27 1.04
CA LEU A 112 13.81 1.24 0.01
C LEU A 112 14.15 1.78 -1.38
N LEU A 113 13.56 2.91 -1.75
CA LEU A 113 13.55 3.43 -3.13
C LEU A 113 14.12 4.86 -3.25
N GLY A 114 14.53 5.47 -2.14
CA GLY A 114 15.15 6.80 -2.14
C GLY A 114 14.19 7.95 -2.44
N ILE A 115 12.87 7.77 -2.27
CA ILE A 115 11.92 8.87 -2.47
C ILE A 115 12.14 9.99 -1.43
N PRO A 116 11.79 11.25 -1.72
CA PRO A 116 11.88 12.32 -0.72
C PRO A 116 11.06 12.03 0.55
N VAL A 117 11.57 12.52 1.69
CA VAL A 117 10.88 12.41 2.98
C VAL A 117 9.72 13.42 3.06
N ALA A 118 8.58 13.00 3.60
CA ALA A 118 7.46 13.89 3.84
C ALA A 118 7.84 14.99 4.85
N HIS A 119 7.42 16.22 4.61
CA HIS A 119 7.61 17.31 5.56
C HIS A 119 6.76 17.05 6.83
N PRO A 120 7.28 17.41 8.03
CA PRO A 120 6.52 17.35 9.28
C PRO A 120 5.20 18.14 9.28
#